data_AF-A0A411YHR6-F1
#
_entry.id   AF-A0A411YHR6-F1
#
_cell.length_a   1.000
_cell.length_b   1.000
_cell.length_c   1.000
_cell.angle_alpha   90.00
_cell.angle_beta   90.00
_cell.angle_gamma   90.00
#
_symmetry.space_group_name_H-M   'P 1'
#
loop_
_entity.id
_entity.type
_entity.pdbx_description
1 polymer ?
#
loop_
_entity_poly.entity_id
_entity_poly.type
_entity_poly.pdbx_seq_one_letter_code
_entity_poly.pdbx_strand_id
1 'polypeptide(L)'
;MGDRMSGVGRGAVRLLAVAGGIALARRVTRSSQWQFAKLGGWSIAGPTAAGWATDFLNAAYFRRPPGLRDVDDLRLAFAILTTRWHRLARPLHAGDVAAFHHAFGVDRFLDTTTSGRGALDRSQLLEGAARLHGDWFPEAYADDERRAWGIVFATTGERAAYRPEDRLRHARVGPLSPPVAPATEQTWHTYPPVEVPDTDATLGALLRPETWPDYASEIGRFTPLRSGGLEGQTFEIEVTGHPTSRTPVFLRAYVTVTRLVSRDDGRALDEYVAELNDGLRRFGRDEPPAVPEGGEPVAAFDLTTHEGHFLGNARNRLLLFEHDGRSYLRAAGTWDPLRWDLAQLYERVGYAAQPAMWGGSVPEESMLHQIGERVAAQLGGPR
;
A
#
# COMPACT_ATOMS: atom_id res chain seq x y z
N MET A 1 55.46 -57.83 18.33
CA MET A 1 56.07 -57.24 17.12
C MET A 1 54.95 -57.07 16.10
N GLY A 2 54.58 -55.82 15.76
CA GLY A 2 53.58 -55.47 14.74
C GLY A 2 52.12 -55.59 15.21
N ASP A 3 51.48 -54.56 15.77
CA ASP A 3 50.92 -53.36 15.11
C ASP A 3 49.47 -53.57 14.59
N ARG A 4 48.49 -52.99 15.31
CA ARG A 4 47.41 -52.11 14.81
C ARG A 4 46.18 -52.09 15.71
N MET A 5 46.07 -51.02 16.49
CA MET A 5 44.81 -50.44 16.94
C MET A 5 44.10 -49.76 15.76
N SER A 6 42.78 -49.95 15.62
CA SER A 6 41.84 -48.88 15.21
C SER A 6 40.41 -49.42 15.17
N GLY A 7 39.49 -48.76 15.89
CA GLY A 7 38.08 -49.16 15.87
C GLY A 7 37.16 -48.37 16.79
N VAL A 8 37.46 -47.09 17.06
CA VAL A 8 36.55 -46.19 17.78
C VAL A 8 36.27 -44.97 16.91
N GLY A 9 34.98 -44.68 16.67
CA GLY A 9 34.52 -43.36 16.23
C GLY A 9 33.95 -43.25 14.82
N ARG A 10 32.76 -43.83 14.55
CA ARG A 10 31.93 -43.44 13.39
C ARG A 10 30.47 -43.04 13.75
N GLY A 11 30.15 -42.89 15.04
CA GLY A 11 28.79 -42.55 15.49
C GLY A 11 28.49 -41.06 15.67
N ALA A 12 29.50 -40.20 15.86
CA ALA A 12 29.28 -38.82 16.33
C ALA A 12 29.20 -37.74 15.23
N VAL A 13 29.54 -38.05 13.97
CA VAL A 13 29.71 -37.04 12.91
C VAL A 13 28.40 -36.75 12.14
N ARG A 14 27.40 -37.64 12.17
CA ARG A 14 26.15 -37.45 11.42
C ARG A 14 25.06 -36.63 12.13
N LEU A 15 25.12 -36.47 13.45
CA LEU A 15 24.14 -35.67 14.22
C LEU A 15 24.46 -34.16 14.22
N LEU A 16 25.74 -33.78 14.09
CA LEU A 16 26.16 -32.37 14.02
C LEU A 16 25.87 -31.72 12.66
N ALA A 17 25.82 -32.49 11.57
CA ALA A 17 25.52 -31.95 10.23
C ALA A 17 24.05 -31.56 10.04
N VAL A 18 23.11 -32.30 10.67
CA VAL A 18 21.67 -31.98 10.61
C VAL A 18 21.32 -30.79 11.52
N ALA A 19 21.92 -30.70 12.71
CA ALA A 19 21.74 -29.55 13.60
C ALA A 19 22.36 -28.27 13.03
N GLY A 20 23.53 -28.37 12.38
CA GLY A 20 24.17 -27.25 11.68
C GLY A 20 23.34 -26.74 10.50
N GLY A 21 22.73 -27.64 9.71
CA GLY A 21 21.83 -27.27 8.61
C GLY A 21 20.55 -26.56 9.06
N ILE A 22 19.94 -26.99 10.18
CA ILE A 22 18.75 -26.35 10.76
C ILE A 22 19.12 -25.00 11.40
N ALA A 23 20.28 -24.88 12.04
CA ALA A 23 20.75 -23.62 12.63
C ALA A 23 21.18 -22.60 11.54
N LEU A 24 21.81 -23.05 10.45
CA LEU A 24 22.17 -22.20 9.31
C LEU A 24 20.91 -21.80 8.51
N ALA A 25 19.97 -22.71 8.29
CA ALA A 25 18.66 -22.39 7.69
C ALA A 25 17.90 -21.37 8.54
N ARG A 26 17.88 -21.52 9.88
CA ARG A 26 17.28 -20.55 10.80
C ARG A 26 18.02 -19.20 10.82
N ARG A 27 19.33 -19.16 10.58
CA ARG A 27 20.14 -17.93 10.53
C ARG A 27 20.01 -17.22 9.17
N VAL A 28 19.86 -17.97 8.08
CA VAL A 28 19.59 -17.43 6.73
C VAL A 28 18.15 -16.90 6.63
N THR A 29 17.16 -17.51 7.29
CA THR A 29 15.80 -16.95 7.43
C THR A 29 15.72 -15.71 8.33
N ARG A 30 16.81 -15.36 9.02
CA ARG A 30 16.93 -14.17 9.89
C ARG A 30 17.84 -13.07 9.29
N SER A 31 18.33 -13.23 8.06
CA SER A 31 19.09 -12.15 7.43
C SER A 31 18.14 -11.03 7.00
N SER A 32 18.54 -9.79 7.26
CA SER A 32 17.81 -8.56 6.87
C SER A 32 17.48 -8.52 5.38
N GLN A 33 18.37 -9.08 4.54
CA GLN A 33 18.18 -9.20 3.10
C GLN A 33 17.02 -10.12 2.72
N TRP A 34 16.80 -11.23 3.46
CA TRP A 34 15.70 -12.13 3.17
C TRP A 34 14.36 -11.57 3.64
N GLN A 35 14.34 -10.82 4.75
CA GLN A 35 13.13 -10.11 5.20
C GLN A 35 12.75 -8.99 4.23
N PHE A 36 13.73 -8.23 3.73
CA PHE A 36 13.50 -7.24 2.67
C PHE A 36 12.99 -7.90 1.37
N ALA A 37 13.55 -9.05 0.99
CA ALA A 37 13.06 -9.80 -0.17
C ALA A 37 11.61 -10.29 -0.03
N LYS A 38 11.11 -10.51 1.20
CA LYS A 38 9.69 -10.85 1.44
C LYS A 38 8.74 -9.68 1.21
N LEU A 39 9.22 -8.46 1.49
CA LEU A 39 8.50 -7.22 1.20
C LEU A 39 8.45 -6.94 -0.30
N GLY A 40 9.37 -7.52 -1.08
CA GLY A 40 9.38 -7.38 -2.52
C GLY A 40 8.24 -8.13 -3.23
N GLY A 41 7.73 -7.53 -4.29
CA GLY A 41 6.77 -8.11 -5.23
C GLY A 41 5.32 -7.75 -4.93
N TRP A 42 4.42 -8.08 -5.86
CA TRP A 42 3.00 -7.73 -5.80
C TRP A 42 2.15 -8.99 -5.84
N SER A 43 0.92 -8.96 -5.32
CA SER A 43 -0.01 -10.09 -5.50
C SER A 43 -0.40 -10.29 -6.97
N ILE A 44 -0.32 -9.24 -7.80
CA ILE A 44 -0.65 -9.30 -9.23
C ILE A 44 0.53 -9.70 -10.13
N ALA A 45 1.76 -9.70 -9.63
CA ALA A 45 2.96 -9.92 -10.42
C ALA A 45 3.89 -10.94 -9.77
N GLY A 46 4.18 -12.02 -10.49
CA GLY A 46 5.20 -12.99 -10.09
C GLY A 46 6.61 -12.36 -10.11
N PRO A 47 7.61 -13.02 -9.49
CA PRO A 47 8.98 -12.49 -9.41
C PRO A 47 9.59 -12.12 -10.76
N THR A 48 9.22 -12.84 -11.82
CA THR A 48 9.71 -12.61 -13.19
C THR A 48 9.08 -11.42 -13.88
N ALA A 49 7.99 -10.85 -13.34
CA ALA A 49 7.34 -9.66 -13.86
C ALA A 49 7.73 -8.36 -13.14
N ALA A 50 8.29 -8.45 -11.93
CA ALA A 50 8.58 -7.28 -11.11
C ALA A 50 9.41 -6.21 -11.84
N GLY A 51 10.44 -6.63 -12.59
CA GLY A 51 11.30 -5.70 -13.32
C GLY A 51 10.58 -4.92 -14.42
N TRP A 52 9.82 -5.62 -15.28
CA TRP A 52 9.14 -4.95 -16.40
C TRP A 52 7.88 -4.19 -15.95
N ALA A 53 7.18 -4.66 -14.91
CA ALA A 53 6.04 -3.94 -14.35
C ALA A 53 6.49 -2.62 -13.69
N THR A 54 7.60 -2.66 -12.94
CA THR A 54 8.23 -1.45 -12.39
C THR A 54 8.70 -0.51 -13.51
N ASP A 55 9.29 -1.05 -14.58
CA ASP A 55 9.71 -0.28 -15.75
C ASP A 55 8.53 0.41 -16.48
N PHE A 56 7.37 -0.25 -16.55
CA PHE A 56 6.14 0.33 -17.09
C PHE A 56 5.62 1.48 -16.21
N LEU A 57 5.51 1.28 -14.89
CA LEU A 57 5.13 2.36 -13.97
C LEU A 57 6.10 3.54 -14.01
N ASN A 58 7.40 3.26 -14.12
CA ASN A 58 8.43 4.29 -14.29
C ASN A 58 8.23 5.09 -15.58
N ALA A 59 7.85 4.43 -16.68
CA ALA A 59 7.56 5.12 -17.92
C ALA A 59 6.36 6.06 -17.80
N ALA A 60 5.30 5.62 -17.11
CA ALA A 60 4.08 6.41 -16.91
C ALA A 60 4.29 7.63 -16.01
N TYR A 61 5.20 7.55 -15.03
CA TYR A 61 5.32 8.59 -13.99
C TYR A 61 6.77 9.03 -13.73
N PHE A 62 7.60 8.19 -13.12
CA PHE A 62 8.90 8.62 -12.56
C PHE A 62 9.94 9.09 -13.61
N ARG A 63 9.84 8.63 -14.86
CA ARG A 63 10.70 9.10 -15.96
C ARG A 63 10.26 10.44 -16.53
N ARG A 64 9.05 10.89 -16.24
CA ARG A 64 8.56 12.19 -16.67
C ARG A 64 9.20 13.29 -15.82
N PRO A 65 9.51 14.46 -16.42
CA PRO A 65 9.92 15.64 -15.68
C PRO A 65 8.92 15.96 -14.55
N PRO A 66 9.35 16.40 -13.36
CA PRO A 66 8.45 16.63 -12.22
C PRO A 66 7.23 17.49 -12.55
N GLY A 67 7.38 18.58 -13.30
CA GLY A 67 6.25 19.45 -13.69
C GLY A 67 5.29 18.85 -14.74
N LEU A 68 5.55 17.64 -15.22
CA LEU A 68 4.66 16.89 -16.12
C LEU A 68 4.12 15.62 -15.44
N ARG A 69 4.42 15.38 -14.17
CA ARG A 69 3.91 14.21 -13.45
C ARG A 69 2.48 14.48 -13.00
N ASP A 70 1.65 13.46 -13.13
CA ASP A 70 0.27 13.46 -12.66
C ASP A 70 0.00 12.10 -12.01
N VAL A 71 -0.44 12.12 -10.75
CA VAL A 71 -0.70 10.91 -9.96
C VAL A 71 -1.83 10.09 -10.61
N ASP A 72 -2.75 10.72 -11.33
CA ASP A 72 -3.79 10.01 -12.09
C ASP A 72 -3.24 9.16 -13.22
N ASP A 73 -2.10 9.53 -13.81
CA ASP A 73 -1.43 8.72 -14.83
C ASP A 73 -0.73 7.50 -14.19
N LEU A 74 -0.24 7.65 -12.95
CA LEU A 74 0.26 6.51 -12.17
C LEU A 74 -0.88 5.55 -11.81
N ARG A 75 -2.04 6.06 -11.36
CA ARG A 75 -3.25 5.27 -11.11
C ARG A 75 -3.73 4.54 -12.37
N LEU A 76 -3.73 5.22 -13.51
CA LEU A 76 -4.07 4.63 -14.81
C LEU A 76 -3.12 3.49 -15.18
N ALA A 77 -1.80 3.71 -15.09
CA ALA A 77 -0.81 2.68 -15.39
C ALA A 77 -0.97 1.44 -14.48
N PHE A 78 -1.24 1.68 -13.21
CA PHE A 78 -1.60 0.63 -12.27
C PHE A 78 -2.88 -0.11 -12.67
N ALA A 79 -3.94 0.61 -13.07
CA ALA A 79 -5.21 0.05 -13.52
C ALA A 79 -5.06 -0.81 -14.78
N ILE A 80 -4.16 -0.43 -15.70
CA ILE A 80 -3.82 -1.22 -16.89
C ILE A 80 -3.20 -2.57 -16.49
N LEU A 81 -2.26 -2.57 -15.54
CA LEU A 81 -1.57 -3.77 -15.05
C LEU A 81 -2.51 -4.72 -14.31
N THR A 82 -3.29 -4.20 -13.38
CA THR A 82 -4.28 -4.98 -12.60
C THR A 82 -5.40 -5.51 -13.47
N THR A 83 -5.87 -4.75 -14.47
CA THR A 83 -6.85 -5.24 -15.45
C THR A 83 -6.27 -6.39 -16.27
N ARG A 84 -5.00 -6.30 -16.68
CA ARG A 84 -4.33 -7.42 -17.36
C ARG A 84 -4.24 -8.66 -16.47
N TRP A 85 -3.82 -8.49 -15.23
CA TRP A 85 -3.78 -9.57 -14.25
C TRP A 85 -5.15 -10.24 -14.08
N HIS A 86 -6.20 -9.43 -13.88
CA HIS A 86 -7.56 -9.91 -13.71
C HIS A 86 -8.03 -10.73 -14.91
N ARG A 87 -7.84 -10.21 -16.13
CA ARG A 87 -8.24 -10.89 -17.38
C ARG A 87 -7.49 -12.18 -17.65
N LEU A 88 -6.26 -12.30 -17.15
CA LEU A 88 -5.47 -13.53 -17.25
C LEU A 88 -5.81 -14.54 -16.15
N ALA A 89 -6.49 -14.11 -15.07
CA ALA A 89 -6.79 -14.91 -13.88
C ALA A 89 -5.54 -15.61 -13.30
N ARG A 90 -4.37 -15.00 -13.44
CA ARG A 90 -3.08 -15.47 -12.88
C ARG A 90 -2.13 -14.30 -12.67
N PRO A 91 -1.13 -14.43 -11.77
CA PRO A 91 -0.04 -13.47 -11.66
C PRO A 91 0.64 -13.22 -13.02
N LEU A 92 1.01 -11.96 -13.25
CA LEU A 92 1.81 -11.55 -14.39
C LEU A 92 3.21 -12.20 -14.33
N HIS A 93 3.75 -12.57 -15.48
CA HIS A 93 5.08 -13.19 -15.62
C HIS A 93 5.91 -12.51 -16.73
N ALA A 94 7.18 -12.90 -16.87
CA ALA A 94 8.07 -12.34 -17.89
C ALA A 94 7.46 -12.30 -19.31
N GLY A 95 6.81 -13.39 -19.76
CA GLY A 95 6.21 -13.46 -21.10
C GLY A 95 5.06 -12.47 -21.36
N ASP A 96 4.44 -11.89 -20.32
CA ASP A 96 3.36 -10.92 -20.52
C ASP A 96 3.88 -9.56 -21.02
N VAL A 97 5.20 -9.31 -20.88
CA VAL A 97 5.86 -8.09 -21.36
C VAL A 97 5.71 -7.91 -22.87
N ALA A 98 5.61 -9.00 -23.64
CA ALA A 98 5.44 -8.95 -25.08
C ALA A 98 4.14 -8.23 -25.49
N ALA A 99 3.05 -8.46 -24.76
CA ALA A 99 1.78 -7.77 -25.00
C ALA A 99 1.89 -6.26 -24.70
N PHE A 100 2.61 -5.89 -23.64
CA PHE A 100 2.89 -4.49 -23.33
C PHE A 100 3.81 -3.84 -24.37
N HIS A 101 4.83 -4.53 -24.86
CA HIS A 101 5.68 -4.01 -25.93
C HIS A 101 4.91 -3.79 -27.22
N HIS A 102 4.03 -4.71 -27.58
CA HIS A 102 3.15 -4.54 -28.74
C HIS A 102 2.20 -3.35 -28.55
N ALA A 103 1.61 -3.22 -27.37
CA ALA A 103 0.63 -2.18 -27.09
C ALA A 103 1.22 -0.79 -26.89
N PHE A 104 2.40 -0.65 -26.27
CA PHE A 104 2.96 0.65 -25.86
C PHE A 104 4.35 0.94 -26.46
N GLY A 105 5.00 -0.02 -27.11
CA GLY A 105 6.43 0.08 -27.45
C GLY A 105 6.76 1.13 -28.49
N VAL A 106 5.90 1.32 -29.50
CA VAL A 106 6.08 2.36 -30.53
C VAL A 106 6.03 3.74 -29.86
N ASP A 107 4.93 4.03 -29.17
CA ASP A 107 4.71 5.31 -28.48
C ASP A 107 5.80 5.60 -27.45
N ARG A 108 6.24 4.57 -26.73
CA ARG A 108 7.25 4.71 -25.69
C ARG A 108 8.66 4.97 -26.22
N PHE A 109 9.05 4.35 -27.34
CA PHE A 109 10.45 4.32 -27.75
C PHE A 109 10.75 5.03 -29.07
N LEU A 110 9.75 5.22 -29.91
CA LEU A 110 9.88 5.80 -31.26
C LEU A 110 9.13 7.12 -31.40
N ASP A 111 7.99 7.28 -30.73
CA ASP A 111 7.26 8.54 -30.70
C ASP A 111 7.76 9.42 -29.56
N THR A 112 8.45 10.51 -29.91
CA THR A 112 8.92 11.50 -28.93
C THR A 112 8.22 12.85 -29.12
N THR A 113 7.06 12.86 -29.79
CA THR A 113 6.36 14.11 -30.12
C THR A 113 5.64 14.68 -28.90
N THR A 114 5.01 13.83 -28.09
CA THR A 114 4.21 14.23 -26.92
C THR A 114 4.89 13.93 -25.59
N SER A 115 5.72 12.88 -25.52
CA SER A 115 6.49 12.52 -24.32
C SER A 115 7.96 12.25 -24.63
N GLY A 116 8.83 12.38 -23.62
CA GLY A 116 10.25 12.09 -23.77
C GLY A 116 10.50 10.59 -24.01
N ARG A 117 11.53 10.23 -24.79
CA ARG A 117 11.85 8.83 -25.09
C ARG A 117 11.93 7.97 -23.82
N GLY A 118 11.18 6.88 -23.81
CA GLY A 118 11.11 5.92 -22.71
C GLY A 118 10.08 6.25 -21.63
N ALA A 119 9.37 7.37 -21.76
CA ALA A 119 8.21 7.76 -20.96
C ALA A 119 6.90 7.53 -21.74
N LEU A 120 5.77 7.65 -21.04
CA LEU A 120 4.42 7.59 -21.59
C LEU A 120 3.60 8.71 -20.96
N ASP A 121 2.92 9.51 -21.77
CA ASP A 121 1.91 10.44 -21.29
C ASP A 121 0.52 9.76 -21.18
N ARG A 122 -0.47 10.51 -20.69
CA ARG A 122 -1.85 10.04 -20.53
C ARG A 122 -2.48 9.52 -21.82
N SER A 123 -2.32 10.23 -22.94
CA SER A 123 -2.90 9.84 -24.22
C SER A 123 -2.30 8.53 -24.70
N GLN A 124 -0.97 8.42 -24.65
CA GLN A 124 -0.25 7.18 -24.99
C GLN A 124 -0.63 6.01 -24.05
N LEU A 125 -0.88 6.28 -22.77
CA LEU A 125 -1.38 5.27 -21.83
C LEU A 125 -2.78 4.77 -22.22
N LEU A 126 -3.71 5.67 -22.55
CA LEU A 126 -5.07 5.31 -22.93
C LEU A 126 -5.13 4.58 -24.28
N GLU A 127 -4.40 5.06 -25.28
CA GLU A 127 -4.32 4.42 -26.59
C GLU A 127 -3.67 3.03 -26.52
N GLY A 128 -2.57 2.91 -25.77
CA GLY A 128 -1.95 1.61 -25.54
C GLY A 128 -2.84 0.67 -24.72
N ALA A 129 -3.60 1.19 -23.76
CA ALA A 129 -4.58 0.38 -23.03
C ALA A 129 -5.72 -0.11 -23.92
N ALA A 130 -6.20 0.73 -24.84
CA ALA A 130 -7.16 0.32 -25.87
C ALA A 130 -6.60 -0.80 -26.76
N ARG A 131 -5.34 -0.70 -27.20
CA ARG A 131 -4.68 -1.79 -27.95
C ARG A 131 -4.48 -3.07 -27.13
N LEU A 132 -4.23 -2.95 -25.82
CA LEU A 132 -3.97 -4.10 -24.94
C LEU A 132 -5.27 -4.82 -24.52
N HIS A 133 -6.31 -4.06 -24.20
CA HIS A 133 -7.55 -4.57 -23.58
C HIS A 133 -8.77 -4.50 -24.50
N GLY A 134 -8.74 -3.64 -25.50
CA GLY A 134 -9.84 -3.33 -26.41
C GLY A 134 -10.34 -1.88 -26.25
N ASP A 135 -11.00 -1.38 -27.28
CA ASP A 135 -11.44 0.02 -27.41
C ASP A 135 -12.39 0.49 -26.30
N TRP A 136 -12.99 -0.44 -25.55
CA TRP A 136 -13.83 -0.15 -24.40
C TRP A 136 -13.06 0.42 -23.20
N PHE A 137 -11.75 0.17 -23.10
CA PHE A 137 -10.99 0.47 -21.88
C PHE A 137 -10.94 1.95 -21.53
N PRO A 138 -10.63 2.90 -22.44
CA PRO A 138 -10.57 4.32 -22.08
C PRO A 138 -11.90 4.86 -21.53
N GLU A 139 -13.01 4.49 -22.16
CA GLU A 139 -14.35 4.89 -21.72
C GLU A 139 -14.68 4.28 -20.36
N ALA A 140 -14.39 2.98 -20.16
CA ALA A 140 -14.60 2.31 -18.89
C ALA A 140 -13.69 2.85 -17.77
N TYR A 141 -12.47 3.29 -18.10
CA TYR A 141 -11.59 3.94 -17.12
C TYR A 141 -12.11 5.32 -16.74
N ALA A 142 -12.81 6.03 -17.60
CA ALA A 142 -13.43 7.32 -17.23
C ALA A 142 -14.69 7.14 -16.35
N ASP A 143 -15.24 5.93 -16.28
CA ASP A 143 -16.50 5.61 -15.62
C ASP A 143 -16.28 4.97 -14.24
N ASP A 144 -16.64 5.72 -13.19
CA ASP A 144 -16.51 5.29 -11.80
C ASP A 144 -17.35 4.03 -11.49
N GLU A 145 -18.44 3.78 -12.22
CA GLU A 145 -19.27 2.59 -12.02
C GLU A 145 -18.62 1.33 -12.59
N ARG A 146 -17.63 1.49 -13.48
CA ARG A 146 -16.85 0.41 -14.12
C ARG A 146 -15.44 0.27 -13.56
N ARG A 147 -15.06 1.06 -12.55
CA ARG A 147 -13.78 0.92 -11.84
C ARG A 147 -13.97 0.50 -10.39
N ALA A 148 -13.19 -0.48 -9.94
CA ALA A 148 -13.10 -0.86 -8.53
C ALA A 148 -11.92 -1.80 -8.30
N TRP A 149 -11.39 -1.88 -7.07
CA TRP A 149 -10.18 -2.64 -6.70
C TRP A 149 -8.95 -2.26 -7.55
N GLY A 150 -9.00 -1.07 -8.15
CA GLY A 150 -8.08 -0.57 -9.15
C GLY A 150 -8.04 -1.41 -10.42
N ILE A 151 -9.15 -2.06 -10.78
CA ILE A 151 -9.38 -2.79 -12.04
C ILE A 151 -10.42 -2.00 -12.83
N VAL A 152 -10.30 -2.03 -14.16
CA VAL A 152 -11.30 -1.51 -15.09
C VAL A 152 -12.07 -2.69 -15.69
N PHE A 153 -13.39 -2.65 -15.57
CA PHE A 153 -14.30 -3.67 -16.06
C PHE A 153 -14.96 -3.21 -17.36
N ALA A 154 -15.20 -4.13 -18.31
CA ALA A 154 -15.86 -3.74 -19.55
C ALA A 154 -17.32 -3.37 -19.31
N THR A 155 -17.95 -3.97 -18.30
CA THR A 155 -19.34 -3.73 -17.90
C THR A 155 -19.48 -3.66 -16.38
N THR A 156 -20.56 -3.02 -15.92
CA THR A 156 -20.95 -3.03 -14.50
C THR A 156 -21.30 -4.43 -13.99
N GLY A 157 -21.79 -5.32 -14.86
CA GLY A 157 -22.04 -6.72 -14.54
C GLY A 157 -20.77 -7.51 -14.24
N GLU A 158 -19.70 -7.29 -15.01
CA GLU A 158 -18.38 -7.86 -14.72
C GLU A 158 -17.83 -7.36 -13.37
N ARG A 159 -17.93 -6.06 -13.12
CA ARG A 159 -17.55 -5.47 -11.82
C ARG A 159 -18.30 -6.12 -10.67
N ALA A 160 -19.62 -6.30 -10.80
CA ALA A 160 -20.44 -6.92 -9.76
C ALA A 160 -20.11 -8.40 -9.52
N ALA A 161 -19.60 -9.10 -10.53
CA ALA A 161 -19.19 -10.50 -10.44
C ALA A 161 -17.77 -10.68 -9.87
N TYR A 162 -16.98 -9.62 -9.76
CA TYR A 162 -15.60 -9.69 -9.28
C TYR A 162 -15.51 -10.14 -7.82
N ARG A 163 -14.51 -10.98 -7.54
CA ARG A 163 -14.21 -11.50 -6.20
C ARG A 163 -12.81 -11.06 -5.77
N PRO A 164 -12.64 -10.06 -4.89
CA PRO A 164 -11.33 -9.62 -4.42
C PRO A 164 -10.52 -10.73 -3.74
N GLU A 165 -11.18 -11.75 -3.19
CA GLU A 165 -10.53 -12.94 -2.63
C GLU A 165 -9.66 -13.70 -3.65
N ASP A 166 -9.91 -13.52 -4.95
CA ASP A 166 -9.06 -14.09 -5.99
C ASP A 166 -7.64 -13.52 -5.92
N ARG A 167 -7.49 -12.23 -5.59
CA ARG A 167 -6.19 -11.59 -5.33
C ARG A 167 -5.56 -12.13 -4.04
N LEU A 168 -6.39 -12.33 -3.01
CA LEU A 168 -5.97 -12.84 -1.70
C LEU A 168 -5.29 -14.23 -1.79
N ARG A 169 -5.71 -15.09 -2.73
CA ARG A 169 -5.07 -16.41 -2.96
C ARG A 169 -3.58 -16.33 -3.32
N HIS A 170 -3.16 -15.21 -3.89
CA HIS A 170 -1.75 -14.96 -4.27
C HIS A 170 -1.03 -14.04 -3.27
N ALA A 171 -1.78 -13.45 -2.34
CA ALA A 171 -1.24 -12.62 -1.28
C ALA A 171 -0.54 -13.48 -0.22
N ARG A 172 0.45 -12.89 0.44
CA ARG A 172 1.23 -13.50 1.52
C ARG A 172 0.85 -12.86 2.86
N VAL A 173 -0.43 -12.94 3.19
CA VAL A 173 -0.97 -12.34 4.42
C VAL A 173 -0.58 -13.21 5.61
N GLY A 174 0.30 -12.69 6.48
CA GLY A 174 0.66 -13.33 7.75
C GLY A 174 -0.44 -13.20 8.81
N PRO A 175 -0.27 -13.73 10.03
CA PRO A 175 -1.15 -13.40 11.15
C PRO A 175 -1.13 -11.90 11.46
N LEU A 176 -2.18 -11.40 12.12
CA LEU A 176 -2.18 -10.03 12.65
C LEU A 176 -1.06 -9.86 13.68
N SER A 177 -0.42 -8.70 13.65
CA SER A 177 0.68 -8.30 14.53
C SER A 177 0.36 -6.94 15.18
N PRO A 178 -0.63 -6.84 16.08
CA PRO A 178 -0.83 -5.61 16.85
C PRO A 178 0.39 -5.33 17.75
N PRO A 179 0.59 -4.08 18.21
CA PRO A 179 1.57 -3.76 19.24
C PRO A 179 1.38 -4.63 20.48
N VAL A 180 2.48 -5.16 21.03
CA VAL A 180 2.48 -5.99 22.25
C VAL A 180 3.45 -5.48 23.32
N ALA A 181 4.34 -4.55 22.98
CA ALA A 181 5.23 -3.94 23.96
C ALA A 181 4.42 -3.09 24.96
N PRO A 182 4.93 -2.86 26.18
CA PRO A 182 4.33 -1.89 27.09
C PRO A 182 4.17 -0.52 26.42
N ALA A 183 3.08 0.19 26.69
CA ALA A 183 2.79 1.49 26.06
C ALA A 183 3.91 2.53 26.23
N THR A 184 4.70 2.45 27.31
CA THR A 184 5.87 3.30 27.58
C THR A 184 7.05 3.05 26.66
N GLU A 185 7.12 1.88 26.02
CA GLU A 185 8.16 1.49 25.07
C GLU A 185 7.73 1.67 23.62
N GLN A 186 6.42 1.69 23.37
CA GLN A 186 5.87 1.94 22.05
C GLN A 186 6.21 3.36 21.58
N THR A 187 6.32 3.52 20.27
CA THR A 187 6.25 4.84 19.65
C THR A 187 4.79 5.18 19.41
N TRP A 188 4.41 6.40 19.81
CA TRP A 188 3.12 7.00 19.61
C TRP A 188 3.34 8.24 18.75
N HIS A 189 2.60 8.40 17.67
CA HIS A 189 2.82 9.48 16.73
C HIS A 189 1.53 9.90 16.06
N THR A 190 1.39 11.19 15.80
CA THR A 190 0.31 11.75 15.00
C THR A 190 0.85 12.48 13.79
N TYR A 191 0.07 12.46 12.72
CA TYR A 191 0.40 13.19 11.50
C TYR A 191 -0.42 14.49 11.43
N PRO A 192 0.02 15.49 10.66
CA PRO A 192 -0.78 16.70 10.45
C PRO A 192 -2.18 16.35 9.92
N PRO A 193 -3.25 16.98 10.43
CA PRO A 193 -4.57 16.81 9.87
C PRO A 193 -4.64 17.43 8.47
N VAL A 194 -5.38 16.78 7.59
CA VAL A 194 -5.66 17.24 6.23
C VAL A 194 -7.11 17.70 6.17
N GLU A 195 -7.33 18.95 5.79
CA GLU A 195 -8.67 19.49 5.57
C GLU A 195 -9.33 18.76 4.39
N VAL A 196 -10.58 18.34 4.59
CA VAL A 196 -11.40 17.70 3.56
C VAL A 196 -12.65 18.54 3.31
N PRO A 197 -13.20 18.53 2.09
CA PRO A 197 -14.23 19.48 1.69
C PRO A 197 -15.60 19.23 2.35
N ASP A 198 -15.92 17.97 2.69
CA ASP A 198 -17.22 17.59 3.25
C ASP A 198 -17.11 16.31 4.09
N THR A 199 -17.60 16.36 5.32
CA THR A 199 -17.54 15.24 6.27
C THR A 199 -18.23 13.98 5.75
N ASP A 200 -19.48 14.10 5.29
CA ASP A 200 -20.31 12.94 4.94
C ASP A 200 -19.83 12.28 3.65
N ALA A 201 -19.42 13.08 2.66
CA ALA A 201 -18.85 12.60 1.42
C ALA A 201 -17.49 11.92 1.67
N THR A 202 -16.65 12.48 2.54
CA THR A 202 -15.39 11.83 2.96
C THR A 202 -15.65 10.53 3.72
N LEU A 203 -16.61 10.49 4.63
CA LEU A 203 -17.00 9.24 5.31
C LEU A 203 -17.47 8.19 4.29
N GLY A 204 -18.33 8.57 3.35
CA GLY A 204 -18.79 7.69 2.27
C GLY A 204 -17.66 7.20 1.34
N ALA A 205 -16.61 8.00 1.15
CA ALA A 205 -15.41 7.61 0.42
C ALA A 205 -14.58 6.58 1.19
N LEU A 206 -14.42 6.75 2.51
CA LEU A 206 -13.69 5.82 3.37
C LEU A 206 -14.39 4.46 3.49
N LEU A 207 -15.72 4.46 3.61
CA LEU A 207 -16.52 3.24 3.80
C LEU A 207 -16.68 2.37 2.53
N ARG A 208 -16.19 2.84 1.38
CA ARG A 208 -16.16 2.11 0.09
C ARG A 208 -14.74 1.62 -0.21
N PRO A 209 -14.25 0.56 0.46
CA PRO A 209 -12.87 0.11 0.29
C PRO A 209 -12.51 -0.19 -1.17
N GLU A 210 -13.47 -0.62 -1.98
CA GLU A 210 -13.29 -0.91 -3.40
C GLU A 210 -12.81 0.28 -4.23
N THR A 211 -13.00 1.52 -3.77
CA THR A 211 -12.52 2.72 -4.46
C THR A 211 -11.18 3.22 -3.94
N TRP A 212 -10.62 2.63 -2.88
CA TRP A 212 -9.35 3.10 -2.28
C TRP A 212 -8.15 3.17 -3.23
N PRO A 213 -8.02 2.29 -4.24
CA PRO A 213 -7.00 2.45 -5.26
C PRO A 213 -7.06 3.76 -6.06
N ASP A 214 -8.23 4.40 -6.16
CA ASP A 214 -8.39 5.70 -6.81
C ASP A 214 -7.85 6.86 -5.95
N TYR A 215 -7.55 6.61 -4.66
CA TYR A 215 -6.91 7.57 -3.76
C TYR A 215 -5.41 7.33 -3.61
N ALA A 216 -4.82 6.42 -4.40
CA ALA A 216 -3.39 6.13 -4.34
C ALA A 216 -2.55 7.39 -4.58
N SER A 217 -1.50 7.60 -3.80
CA SER A 217 -0.55 8.70 -3.95
C SER A 217 0.69 8.26 -4.73
N GLU A 218 1.60 9.20 -5.03
CA GLU A 218 2.91 8.91 -5.65
C GLU A 218 3.69 7.80 -4.91
N ILE A 219 3.56 7.78 -3.59
CA ILE A 219 4.37 6.93 -2.72
C ILE A 219 3.61 5.75 -2.13
N GLY A 220 2.29 5.65 -2.32
CA GLY A 220 1.51 4.68 -1.57
C GLY A 220 0.14 4.36 -2.15
N ARG A 221 -0.23 3.09 -2.10
CA ARG A 221 -1.54 2.59 -2.52
C ARG A 221 -2.05 1.54 -1.53
N PHE A 222 -3.36 1.54 -1.32
CA PHE A 222 -4.09 0.48 -0.62
C PHE A 222 -5.02 -0.24 -1.58
N THR A 223 -4.87 -1.56 -1.70
CA THR A 223 -5.78 -2.40 -2.47
C THR A 223 -6.54 -3.37 -1.57
N PRO A 224 -7.87 -3.27 -1.46
CA PRO A 224 -8.69 -4.23 -0.72
C PRO A 224 -8.62 -5.65 -1.28
N LEU A 225 -8.64 -6.64 -0.38
CA LEU A 225 -8.49 -8.08 -0.68
C LEU A 225 -9.69 -8.94 -0.27
N ARG A 226 -10.74 -8.35 0.32
CA ARG A 226 -11.97 -9.04 0.71
C ARG A 226 -13.21 -8.33 0.19
N SER A 227 -14.26 -9.10 0.01
CA SER A 227 -15.61 -8.61 -0.29
C SER A 227 -16.22 -8.02 0.98
N GLY A 228 -17.10 -7.03 0.82
CA GLY A 228 -17.80 -6.38 1.92
C GLY A 228 -17.31 -4.95 2.19
N GLY A 229 -17.71 -4.41 3.34
CA GLY A 229 -17.38 -3.05 3.76
C GLY A 229 -16.00 -2.92 4.39
N LEU A 230 -15.76 -1.77 5.03
CA LEU A 230 -14.47 -1.43 5.62
C LEU A 230 -14.10 -2.31 6.83
N GLU A 231 -15.06 -2.67 7.68
CA GLU A 231 -14.79 -3.50 8.87
C GLU A 231 -14.30 -4.90 8.47
N GLY A 232 -13.19 -5.34 9.06
CA GLY A 232 -12.56 -6.62 8.73
C GLY A 232 -11.85 -6.65 7.37
N GLN A 233 -11.84 -5.53 6.62
CA GLN A 233 -11.19 -5.45 5.32
C GLN A 233 -9.68 -5.60 5.47
N THR A 234 -9.08 -6.47 4.66
CA THR A 234 -7.62 -6.60 4.53
C THR A 234 -7.17 -5.83 3.30
N PHE A 235 -6.15 -4.98 3.44
CA PHE A 235 -5.53 -4.27 2.33
C PHE A 235 -4.12 -4.80 2.06
N GLU A 236 -3.78 -4.96 0.79
CA GLU A 236 -2.39 -4.93 0.34
C GLU A 236 -1.95 -3.46 0.25
N ILE A 237 -0.84 -3.14 0.90
CA ILE A 237 -0.22 -1.81 0.82
C ILE A 237 0.97 -1.93 -0.11
N GLU A 238 1.00 -1.10 -1.15
CA GLU A 238 2.12 -0.96 -2.08
C GLU A 238 2.74 0.42 -1.82
N VAL A 239 3.97 0.47 -1.28
CA VAL A 239 4.69 1.70 -0.96
C VAL A 239 5.92 1.84 -1.84
N THR A 240 6.12 3.01 -2.42
CA THR A 240 7.31 3.33 -3.18
C THR A 240 8.44 3.73 -2.24
N GLY A 241 9.48 2.90 -2.15
CA GLY A 241 10.76 3.28 -1.56
C GLY A 241 11.72 3.83 -2.61
N HIS A 242 12.46 4.88 -2.29
CA HIS A 242 13.48 5.46 -3.18
C HIS A 242 14.89 5.14 -2.68
N PRO A 243 15.39 3.89 -2.83
CA PRO A 243 16.77 3.57 -2.43
C PRO A 243 17.81 4.34 -3.26
N THR A 244 17.40 4.84 -4.43
CA THR A 244 18.15 5.82 -5.24
C THR A 244 17.15 6.83 -5.81
N SER A 245 17.63 8.03 -6.20
CA SER A 245 16.80 9.10 -6.77
C SER A 245 16.14 8.76 -8.13
N ARG A 246 16.44 7.60 -8.72
CA ARG A 246 15.98 7.24 -10.09
C ARG A 246 15.25 5.91 -10.19
N THR A 247 15.25 5.08 -9.15
CA THR A 247 14.64 3.74 -9.23
C THR A 247 13.79 3.49 -7.99
N PRO A 248 12.46 3.65 -8.10
CA PRO A 248 11.56 3.22 -7.05
C PRO A 248 11.62 1.70 -6.87
N VAL A 249 11.58 1.25 -5.62
CA VAL A 249 11.34 -0.14 -5.24
C VAL A 249 9.98 -0.18 -4.56
N PHE A 250 9.07 -0.97 -5.11
CA PHE A 250 7.77 -1.17 -4.50
C PHE A 250 7.87 -2.22 -3.39
N LEU A 251 7.64 -1.74 -2.17
CA LEU A 251 7.51 -2.56 -0.98
C LEU A 251 6.05 -2.92 -0.79
N ARG A 252 5.80 -4.15 -0.39
CA ARG A 252 4.48 -4.67 -0.10
C ARG A 252 4.35 -4.98 1.38
N ALA A 253 3.23 -4.59 1.95
CA ALA A 253 2.81 -5.01 3.28
C ALA A 253 1.29 -5.24 3.32
N TYR A 254 0.76 -5.66 4.47
CA TYR A 254 -0.67 -5.85 4.66
C TYR A 254 -1.14 -5.28 5.99
N VAL A 255 -2.36 -4.74 5.98
CA VAL A 255 -3.10 -4.33 7.19
C VAL A 255 -4.53 -4.86 7.11
N THR A 256 -5.17 -5.01 8.26
CA THR A 256 -6.61 -5.26 8.35
C THR A 256 -7.26 -4.22 9.24
N VAL A 257 -8.46 -3.77 8.86
CA VAL A 257 -9.32 -2.96 9.72
C VAL A 257 -9.88 -3.84 10.83
N THR A 258 -9.37 -3.68 12.05
CA THR A 258 -9.72 -4.53 13.20
C THR A 258 -10.76 -3.91 14.14
N ARG A 259 -10.99 -2.60 14.00
CA ARG A 259 -12.01 -1.85 14.73
C ARG A 259 -12.50 -0.72 13.83
N LEU A 260 -13.81 -0.49 13.80
CA LEU A 260 -14.46 0.63 13.15
C LEU A 260 -15.50 1.18 14.12
N VAL A 261 -15.46 2.49 14.39
CA VAL A 261 -16.45 3.21 15.20
C VAL A 261 -16.88 4.45 14.43
N SER A 262 -18.16 4.80 14.50
CA SER A 262 -18.75 5.97 13.83
C SER A 262 -19.72 6.68 14.77
N ARG A 263 -20.17 7.86 14.36
CA ARG A 263 -21.21 8.63 15.05
C ARG A 263 -22.53 7.87 15.27
N ASP A 264 -22.76 6.78 14.53
CA ASP A 264 -23.93 5.91 14.74
C ASP A 264 -23.87 5.22 16.11
N ASP A 265 -22.67 5.04 16.67
CA ASP A 265 -22.41 4.67 18.06
C ASP A 265 -21.52 5.73 18.72
N GLY A 266 -22.09 6.93 18.91
CA GLY A 266 -21.37 8.09 19.44
C GLY A 266 -20.66 7.81 20.77
N ARG A 267 -21.26 6.98 21.65
CA ARG A 267 -20.62 6.59 22.91
C ARG A 267 -19.34 5.78 22.67
N ALA A 268 -19.38 4.77 21.80
CA ALA A 268 -18.19 3.97 21.50
C ALA A 268 -17.11 4.79 20.78
N LEU A 269 -17.51 5.77 19.96
CA LEU A 269 -16.60 6.71 19.31
C LEU A 269 -15.92 7.65 20.32
N ASP A 270 -16.68 8.24 21.24
CA ASP A 270 -16.14 9.10 22.30
C ASP A 270 -15.17 8.34 23.21
N GLU A 271 -15.55 7.12 23.64
CA GLU A 271 -14.69 6.25 24.43
C GLU A 271 -13.40 5.89 23.67
N TYR A 272 -13.48 5.62 22.37
CA TYR A 272 -12.31 5.36 21.51
C TYR A 272 -11.37 6.56 21.44
N VAL A 273 -11.90 7.76 21.17
CA VAL A 273 -11.08 8.97 21.02
C VAL A 273 -10.47 9.38 22.35
N ALA A 274 -11.22 9.26 23.45
CA ALA A 274 -10.71 9.50 24.80
C ALA A 274 -9.54 8.55 25.15
N GLU A 275 -9.66 7.26 24.85
CA GLU A 275 -8.58 6.27 25.05
C GLU A 275 -7.33 6.64 24.25
N LEU A 276 -7.49 6.98 22.97
CA LEU A 276 -6.36 7.35 22.10
C LEU A 276 -5.68 8.65 22.56
N ASN A 277 -6.45 9.68 22.88
CA ASN A 277 -5.93 10.95 23.37
C ASN A 277 -5.26 10.80 24.74
N ASP A 278 -5.78 9.96 25.64
CA ASP A 278 -5.08 9.63 26.90
C ASP A 278 -3.73 8.96 26.63
N GLY A 279 -3.69 7.99 25.71
CA GLY A 279 -2.47 7.32 25.30
C GLY A 279 -1.42 8.29 24.75
N LEU A 280 -1.82 9.16 23.82
CA LEU A 280 -0.95 10.21 23.27
C LEU A 280 -0.47 11.18 24.34
N ARG A 281 -1.33 11.64 25.24
CA ARG A 281 -0.95 12.53 26.34
C ARG A 281 0.07 11.89 27.29
N ARG A 282 -0.04 10.58 27.55
CA ARG A 282 0.81 9.86 28.51
C ARG A 282 2.12 9.35 27.89
N PHE A 283 2.09 8.96 26.63
CA PHE A 283 3.20 8.22 25.98
C PHE A 283 3.69 8.87 24.69
N GLY A 284 2.98 9.86 24.15
CA GLY A 284 3.25 10.55 22.89
C GLY A 284 4.49 11.41 22.86
N ARG A 285 5.07 11.82 24.00
CA ARG A 285 6.23 12.74 24.04
C ARG A 285 5.96 14.04 23.27
N ASP A 286 4.97 14.79 23.73
CA ASP A 286 4.52 16.07 23.16
C ASP A 286 3.78 15.98 21.82
N GLU A 287 3.40 14.77 21.40
CA GLU A 287 2.49 14.59 20.27
C GLU A 287 1.13 15.27 20.54
N PRO A 288 0.58 16.00 19.56
CA PRO A 288 -0.74 16.59 19.71
C PRO A 288 -1.81 15.50 19.86
N PRO A 289 -2.94 15.80 20.53
CA PRO A 289 -4.07 14.86 20.61
C PRO A 289 -4.54 14.51 19.20
N ALA A 290 -5.04 13.29 18.97
CA ALA A 290 -5.51 12.82 17.67
C ALA A 290 -6.71 13.64 17.18
N VAL A 291 -7.67 13.88 18.06
CA VAL A 291 -8.74 14.87 17.86
C VAL A 291 -8.46 16.04 18.81
N PRO A 292 -8.31 17.29 18.32
CA PRO A 292 -8.03 18.45 19.16
C PRO A 292 -9.17 18.72 20.15
N GLU A 293 -8.87 19.48 21.21
CA GLU A 293 -9.89 19.95 22.15
C GLU A 293 -10.95 20.77 21.41
N GLY A 294 -12.22 20.49 21.67
CA GLY A 294 -13.35 21.09 20.94
C GLY A 294 -13.59 20.51 19.54
N GLY A 295 -12.83 19.50 19.10
CA GLY A 295 -13.13 18.73 17.90
C GLY A 295 -14.23 17.69 18.14
N GLU A 296 -15.13 17.54 17.17
CA GLU A 296 -16.20 16.54 17.18
C GLU A 296 -15.80 15.32 16.33
N PRO A 297 -15.60 14.13 16.91
CA PRO A 297 -15.25 12.95 16.12
C PRO A 297 -16.46 12.45 15.33
N VAL A 298 -16.21 12.02 14.09
CA VAL A 298 -17.26 11.52 13.18
C VAL A 298 -17.10 10.02 12.91
N ALA A 299 -15.87 9.58 12.68
CA ALA A 299 -15.52 8.16 12.56
C ALA A 299 -14.05 7.91 12.86
N ALA A 300 -13.74 6.70 13.33
CA ALA A 300 -12.37 6.24 13.49
C ALA A 300 -12.24 4.74 13.22
N PHE A 301 -11.10 4.31 12.69
CA PHE A 301 -10.82 2.88 12.49
C PHE A 301 -9.35 2.50 12.60
N ASP A 302 -9.10 1.26 13.02
CA ASP A 302 -7.78 0.70 13.29
C ASP A 302 -7.27 -0.14 12.11
N LEU A 303 -6.25 0.35 11.40
CA LEU A 303 -5.43 -0.43 10.48
C LEU A 303 -4.35 -1.17 11.28
N THR A 304 -4.58 -2.44 11.61
CA THR A 304 -3.61 -3.28 12.30
C THR A 304 -2.73 -4.04 11.31
N THR A 305 -1.42 -4.05 11.52
CA THR A 305 -0.48 -4.70 10.62
C THR A 305 -0.55 -6.22 10.69
N HIS A 306 -0.09 -6.88 9.62
CA HIS A 306 0.21 -8.30 9.61
C HIS A 306 1.72 -8.56 9.75
N GLU A 307 2.09 -9.77 10.17
CA GLU A 307 3.48 -10.22 10.19
C GLU A 307 4.14 -9.97 8.83
N GLY A 308 5.31 -9.33 8.87
CA GLY A 308 6.03 -8.91 7.66
C GLY A 308 5.70 -7.50 7.20
N HIS A 309 4.95 -6.70 7.98
CA HIS A 309 4.85 -5.25 7.73
C HIS A 309 6.18 -4.53 8.04
N PHE A 310 6.51 -3.49 7.28
CA PHE A 310 7.77 -2.74 7.42
C PHE A 310 7.87 -1.92 8.72
N LEU A 311 6.74 -1.69 9.40
CA LEU A 311 6.65 -1.11 10.76
C LEU A 311 6.60 -2.18 11.87
N GLY A 312 6.72 -3.46 11.52
CA GLY A 312 6.58 -4.55 12.50
C GLY A 312 5.19 -4.58 13.13
N ASN A 313 5.15 -4.76 14.45
CA ASN A 313 3.92 -4.80 15.23
C ASN A 313 3.37 -3.39 15.39
N ALA A 314 2.31 -3.07 14.66
CA ALA A 314 1.85 -1.70 14.57
C ALA A 314 0.34 -1.61 14.35
N ARG A 315 -0.19 -0.44 14.69
CA ARG A 315 -1.55 -0.01 14.42
C ARG A 315 -1.52 1.43 13.96
N ASN A 316 -2.09 1.71 12.79
CA ASN A 316 -2.40 3.06 12.37
C ASN A 316 -3.90 3.31 12.52
N ARG A 317 -4.29 4.52 12.89
CA ARG A 317 -5.67 4.89 13.15
C ARG A 317 -6.02 6.03 12.22
N LEU A 318 -7.09 5.89 11.46
CA LEU A 318 -7.61 7.00 10.66
C LEU A 318 -8.82 7.57 11.37
N LEU A 319 -8.83 8.90 11.54
CA LEU A 319 -9.86 9.65 12.22
C LEU A 319 -10.41 10.70 11.26
N LEU A 320 -11.74 10.78 11.19
CA LEU A 320 -12.48 11.88 10.59
C LEU A 320 -13.14 12.66 11.72
N PHE A 321 -12.93 13.97 11.75
CA PHE A 321 -13.49 14.83 12.78
C PHE A 321 -13.78 16.22 12.22
N GLU A 322 -14.65 16.95 12.91
CA GLU A 322 -14.94 18.36 12.64
C GLU A 322 -14.28 19.22 13.72
N HIS A 323 -13.73 20.36 13.31
CA HIS A 323 -13.13 21.33 14.24
C HIS A 323 -13.20 22.72 13.63
N ASP A 324 -13.62 23.72 14.42
CA ASP A 324 -13.78 25.11 13.97
C ASP A 324 -14.60 25.27 12.67
N GLY A 325 -15.65 24.44 12.52
CA GLY A 325 -16.54 24.45 11.35
C GLY A 325 -15.92 23.88 10.07
N ARG A 326 -14.80 23.15 10.17
CA ARG A 326 -14.11 22.48 9.07
C ARG A 326 -13.96 20.99 9.35
N SER A 327 -13.80 20.20 8.29
CA SER A 327 -13.68 18.75 8.35
C SER A 327 -12.23 18.33 8.12
N TYR A 328 -11.75 17.35 8.89
CA TYR A 328 -10.36 16.91 8.85
C TYR A 328 -10.22 15.39 8.84
N LEU A 329 -9.31 14.89 8.01
CA LEU A 329 -8.75 13.55 8.12
C LEU A 329 -7.41 13.57 8.80
N ARG A 330 -7.17 12.61 9.69
CA ARG A 330 -5.88 12.47 10.35
C ARG A 330 -5.52 11.02 10.59
N ALA A 331 -4.23 10.73 10.54
CA ALA A 331 -3.68 9.46 10.98
C ALA A 331 -2.98 9.58 12.35
N ALA A 332 -3.08 8.51 13.15
CA ALA A 332 -2.34 8.35 14.40
C ALA A 332 -1.80 6.92 14.54
N GLY A 333 -0.49 6.79 14.63
CA GLY A 333 0.23 5.52 14.66
C GLY A 333 0.70 5.12 16.05
N THR A 334 0.68 3.83 16.33
CA THR A 334 1.41 3.21 17.45
C THR A 334 2.15 1.98 16.98
N TRP A 335 3.44 1.83 17.32
CA TRP A 335 4.21 0.64 16.99
C TRP A 335 5.23 0.28 18.07
N ASP A 336 5.49 -1.03 18.18
CA ASP A 336 6.53 -1.56 19.06
C ASP A 336 7.94 -1.10 18.61
N PRO A 337 8.94 -1.11 19.50
CA PRO A 337 10.34 -0.91 19.10
C PRO A 337 10.71 -1.77 17.88
N LEU A 338 11.16 -1.11 16.82
CA LEU A 338 11.52 -1.80 15.59
C LEU A 338 12.71 -2.72 15.86
N ARG A 339 12.61 -3.97 15.39
CA ARG A 339 13.77 -4.84 15.29
C ARG A 339 14.85 -4.16 14.45
N TRP A 340 16.12 -4.38 14.78
CA TRP A 340 17.24 -3.67 14.15
C TRP A 340 17.19 -3.65 12.61
N ASP A 341 16.76 -4.75 12.00
CA ASP A 341 16.68 -4.90 10.55
C ASP A 341 15.55 -4.07 9.92
N LEU A 342 14.43 -3.92 10.62
CA LEU A 342 13.35 -3.02 10.23
C LEU A 342 13.68 -1.57 10.55
N ALA A 343 14.38 -1.31 11.66
CA ALA A 343 14.84 0.04 12.02
C ALA A 343 15.70 0.64 10.90
N GLN A 344 16.66 -0.12 10.37
CA GLN A 344 17.49 0.32 9.24
C GLN A 344 16.67 0.61 7.96
N LEU A 345 15.61 -0.16 7.71
CA LEU A 345 14.72 0.08 6.57
C LEU A 345 13.87 1.33 6.80
N TYR A 346 13.34 1.48 8.01
CA TYR A 346 12.55 2.63 8.42
C TYR A 346 13.37 3.91 8.32
N GLU A 347 14.59 3.95 8.85
CA GLU A 347 15.47 5.13 8.75
C GLU A 347 15.75 5.54 7.30
N ARG A 348 15.90 4.57 6.39
CA ARG A 348 16.23 4.84 4.98
C ARG A 348 15.03 5.25 4.14
N VAL A 349 13.84 4.73 4.45
CA VAL A 349 12.66 4.83 3.59
C VAL A 349 11.44 5.27 4.39
N GLY A 350 11.14 4.60 5.49
CA GLY A 350 9.91 4.81 6.27
C GLY A 350 9.80 6.15 6.99
N TYR A 351 10.91 6.70 7.49
CA TYR A 351 10.92 7.91 8.31
C TYR A 351 10.38 9.13 7.55
N ALA A 352 10.73 9.27 6.27
CA ALA A 352 10.19 10.32 5.41
C ALA A 352 8.85 9.91 4.78
N ALA A 353 8.70 8.63 4.39
CA ALA A 353 7.51 8.17 3.67
C ALA A 353 6.25 8.15 4.55
N GLN A 354 6.36 7.84 5.85
CA GLN A 354 5.19 7.81 6.74
C GLN A 354 4.55 9.20 6.91
N PRO A 355 5.28 10.26 7.29
CA PRO A 355 4.72 11.61 7.32
C PRO A 355 4.19 12.07 5.96
N ALA A 356 4.93 11.84 4.87
CA ALA A 356 4.51 12.21 3.53
C ALA A 356 3.15 11.56 3.16
N MET A 357 3.03 10.26 3.40
CA MET A 357 1.84 9.48 3.06
C MET A 357 0.60 9.91 3.85
N TRP A 358 0.78 10.29 5.12
CA TRP A 358 -0.31 10.47 6.07
C TRP A 358 -0.67 11.93 6.42
N GLY A 359 -0.25 12.89 5.61
CA GLY A 359 -0.65 14.30 5.77
C GLY A 359 0.50 15.29 5.63
N GLY A 360 1.63 14.87 5.05
CA GLY A 360 2.73 15.75 4.72
C GLY A 360 2.32 16.85 3.73
N SER A 361 3.19 17.85 3.59
CA SER A 361 2.90 19.09 2.86
C SER A 361 2.87 18.96 1.33
N VAL A 362 3.16 17.78 0.78
CA VAL A 362 3.16 17.50 -0.67
C VAL A 362 1.91 16.67 -0.97
N PRO A 363 0.83 17.28 -1.51
CA PRO A 363 -0.47 16.61 -1.70
C PRO A 363 -0.37 15.31 -2.51
N GLU A 364 0.48 15.29 -3.53
CA GLU A 364 0.67 14.17 -4.44
C GLU A 364 1.28 12.94 -3.73
N GLU A 365 2.02 13.15 -2.65
CA GLU A 365 2.59 12.07 -1.83
C GLU A 365 1.62 11.58 -0.75
N SER A 366 0.61 12.39 -0.40
CA SER A 366 -0.28 12.12 0.73
C SER A 366 -1.60 11.48 0.31
N MET A 367 -1.84 10.25 0.76
CA MET A 367 -3.12 9.57 0.52
C MET A 367 -4.31 10.36 1.10
N LEU A 368 -4.14 11.04 2.23
CA LEU A 368 -5.22 11.84 2.84
C LEU A 368 -5.60 13.04 1.97
N HIS A 369 -4.62 13.73 1.38
CA HIS A 369 -4.88 14.80 0.41
C HIS A 369 -5.56 14.26 -0.84
N GLN A 370 -5.09 13.11 -1.35
CA GLN A 370 -5.69 12.46 -2.51
C GLN A 370 -7.15 12.04 -2.29
N ILE A 371 -7.53 11.64 -1.06
CA ILE A 371 -8.94 11.44 -0.69
C ILE A 371 -9.70 12.77 -0.76
N GLY A 372 -9.17 13.83 -0.16
CA GLY A 372 -9.78 15.16 -0.16
C GLY A 372 -10.03 15.71 -1.56
N GLU A 373 -9.01 15.65 -2.44
CA GLU A 373 -9.09 16.06 -3.85
C GLU A 373 -10.16 15.27 -4.61
N ARG A 374 -10.21 13.95 -4.41
CA ARG A 374 -11.18 13.10 -5.08
C ARG A 374 -12.61 13.37 -4.63
N VAL A 375 -12.82 13.63 -3.34
CA VAL A 375 -14.12 14.04 -2.81
C VAL A 375 -14.51 15.41 -3.35
N ALA A 376 -13.58 16.38 -3.39
CA ALA A 376 -13.84 17.70 -3.96
C ALA A 376 -14.28 17.60 -5.43
N ALA A 377 -13.62 16.78 -6.24
CA ALA A 377 -13.99 16.55 -7.63
C ALA A 377 -15.39 15.91 -7.79
N GLN A 378 -15.80 15.02 -6.86
CA GLN A 378 -17.14 14.42 -6.86
C GLN A 378 -18.24 15.42 -6.51
N LEU A 379 -17.92 16.43 -5.71
CA LEU A 379 -18.83 17.52 -5.33
C LEU A 379 -18.90 18.65 -6.38
N GLY A 380 -18.28 18.45 -7.56
CA GLY A 380 -18.26 19.45 -8.64
C GLY A 380 -17.16 20.50 -8.50
N GLY A 381 -16.17 20.26 -7.63
CA GLY A 381 -14.93 21.03 -7.59
C GLY A 381 -14.10 20.87 -8.88
N PRO A 382 -13.13 21.77 -9.11
CA PRO A 382 -12.19 21.63 -10.23
C PRO A 382 -11.45 20.28 -10.14
N ARG A 383 -11.30 19.62 -11.30
CA ARG A 383 -10.44 18.43 -11.45
C ARG A 383 -9.01 18.84 -11.75
#